data_AF-A0AAV0AHL7-F1
#
_entry.id   AF-A0AAV0AHL7-F1
#
_cell.length_a   1.000
_cell.length_b   1.000
_cell.length_c   1.000
_cell.angle_alpha   90.00
_cell.angle_beta   90.00
_cell.angle_gamma   90.00
#
_symmetry.space_group_name_H-M   'P 1'
#
loop_
_entity.id
_entity.type
_entity.pdbx_description
1 polymer ?
#
loop_
_entity_poly.entity_id
_entity_poly.type
_entity_poly.pdbx_seq_one_letter_code
_entity_poly.pdbx_strand_id
1 'polypeptide(L)'
;MRKKSRSLLVLCFLFILIGLVLSQEKLEKDAAKKDGKEDGQAARKAKEASEGKEGAASRDIGADKAKDGAADKGKDDAAARGKDGAVAKGKDAQGDDHVIIVGKGGKVFTPPTIDAKVGDTVTFEFHPKAHTVTQSFFEDPCRLASKGEAKGFNSGVTPVKPQTKSSDLPRWTMKIEVVTPIYFYCAAPGHCASGMVGAINAPKTGEKTFAKFQELASASGNGSK
;
A
#
# COMPACT_ATOMS: atom_id res chain seq x y z
N MET A 1 -27.35 -59.47 -35.83
CA MET A 1 -26.03 -59.35 -35.16
C MET A 1 -25.68 -57.90 -34.77
N ARG A 2 -26.57 -57.11 -34.11
CA ARG A 2 -26.32 -55.67 -33.80
C ARG A 2 -26.43 -55.27 -32.31
N LYS A 3 -26.44 -56.23 -31.36
CA LYS A 3 -26.52 -55.93 -29.92
C LYS A 3 -25.15 -55.87 -29.21
N LYS A 4 -24.07 -56.40 -29.81
CA LYS A 4 -22.74 -56.51 -29.18
C LYS A 4 -21.90 -55.23 -29.21
N SER A 5 -22.19 -54.31 -30.15
CA SER A 5 -21.41 -53.07 -30.33
C SER A 5 -21.76 -51.95 -29.34
N ARG A 6 -23.00 -51.87 -28.84
CA ARG A 6 -23.42 -50.87 -27.84
C ARG A 6 -22.85 -51.15 -26.45
N SER A 7 -22.69 -52.42 -26.08
CA SER A 7 -22.12 -52.81 -24.77
C SER A 7 -20.64 -52.46 -24.65
N LEU A 8 -19.87 -52.62 -25.74
CA LEU A 8 -18.44 -52.30 -25.74
C LEU A 8 -18.18 -50.79 -25.66
N LEU A 9 -19.04 -49.98 -26.25
CA LEU A 9 -18.93 -48.52 -26.21
C LEU A 9 -19.23 -47.98 -24.80
N VAL A 10 -20.25 -48.51 -24.12
CA VAL A 10 -20.61 -48.12 -22.75
C VAL A 10 -19.52 -48.52 -21.75
N LEU A 11 -18.92 -49.70 -21.89
CA LEU A 11 -17.76 -50.09 -21.08
C LEU A 11 -16.57 -49.15 -21.29
N CYS A 12 -16.27 -48.78 -22.55
CA CYS A 12 -15.17 -47.85 -22.85
C CYS A 12 -15.35 -46.49 -22.17
N PHE A 13 -16.55 -45.91 -22.22
CA PHE A 13 -16.83 -44.64 -21.53
C PHE A 13 -16.73 -44.75 -20.02
N LEU A 14 -17.15 -45.87 -19.43
CA LEU A 14 -17.04 -46.08 -17.98
C LEU A 14 -15.57 -46.20 -17.54
N PHE A 15 -14.72 -46.89 -18.31
CA PHE A 15 -13.29 -46.98 -18.03
C PHE A 15 -12.56 -45.63 -18.19
N ILE A 16 -12.96 -44.81 -19.17
CA ILE A 16 -12.40 -43.46 -19.34
C ILE A 16 -12.76 -42.56 -18.15
N LEU A 17 -14.02 -42.61 -17.69
CA LEU A 17 -14.47 -41.82 -16.53
C LEU A 17 -13.80 -42.26 -15.23
N ILE A 18 -13.66 -43.57 -14.99
CA ILE A 18 -12.95 -44.08 -13.82
C ILE A 18 -11.46 -43.68 -13.88
N GLY A 19 -10.83 -43.76 -15.05
CA GLY A 19 -9.45 -43.29 -15.24
C GLY A 19 -9.28 -41.79 -14.95
N LEU A 20 -10.25 -40.96 -15.35
CA LEU A 20 -10.21 -39.52 -15.09
C LEU A 20 -10.33 -39.20 -13.59
N VAL A 21 -11.24 -39.87 -12.87
CA VAL A 21 -11.45 -39.66 -11.42
C VAL A 21 -10.23 -40.11 -10.62
N LEU A 22 -9.66 -41.27 -10.94
CA LEU A 22 -8.42 -41.75 -10.30
C LEU A 22 -7.22 -40.83 -10.58
N SER A 23 -7.20 -40.15 -11.73
CA SER A 23 -6.15 -39.17 -12.04
C SER A 23 -6.33 -37.85 -11.28
N GLN A 24 -7.56 -37.45 -10.95
CA GLN A 24 -7.82 -36.24 -10.15
C GLN A 24 -7.44 -36.46 -8.67
N GLU A 25 -7.79 -37.61 -8.08
CA GLU A 25 -7.41 -37.93 -6.69
C GLU A 25 -5.89 -38.02 -6.47
N LYS A 26 -5.13 -38.38 -7.51
CA LYS A 26 -3.67 -38.47 -7.41
C LYS A 26 -3.01 -37.08 -7.38
N LEU A 27 -3.60 -36.08 -8.06
CA LEU A 27 -3.11 -34.70 -8.03
C LEU A 27 -3.32 -34.04 -6.66
N GLU A 28 -4.42 -34.34 -5.96
CA GLU A 28 -4.67 -33.80 -4.62
C GLU A 28 -3.70 -34.37 -3.56
N LYS A 29 -3.31 -35.65 -3.69
CA LYS A 29 -2.36 -36.29 -2.77
C LYS A 29 -0.92 -35.83 -2.98
N ASP A 30 -0.55 -35.43 -4.19
CA ASP A 30 0.78 -34.89 -4.49
C ASP A 30 0.93 -33.42 -4.05
N ALA A 31 -0.18 -32.66 -3.94
CA ALA A 31 -0.19 -31.32 -3.37
C ALA A 31 0.09 -31.32 -1.86
N ALA A 32 -0.52 -32.24 -1.10
CA ALA A 32 -0.39 -32.30 0.36
C ALA A 32 1.01 -32.74 0.87
N LYS A 33 1.89 -33.25 0.01
CA LYS A 33 3.22 -33.75 0.42
C LYS A 33 4.34 -32.70 0.31
N LYS A 34 4.11 -31.56 -0.36
CA LYS A 34 5.11 -30.49 -0.48
C LYS A 34 5.20 -29.58 0.76
N ASP A 35 4.21 -29.60 1.64
CA ASP A 35 4.14 -28.67 2.78
C ASP A 35 4.88 -29.15 4.04
N GLY A 36 5.49 -30.35 4.04
CA GLY A 36 6.08 -30.96 5.24
C GLY A 36 7.60 -31.19 5.22
N LYS A 37 8.38 -30.48 4.38
CA LYS A 37 9.84 -30.73 4.26
C LYS A 37 10.74 -29.51 4.40
N GLU A 38 10.23 -28.28 4.53
CA GLU A 38 11.08 -27.08 4.65
C GLU A 38 11.22 -26.53 6.08
N ASP A 39 10.42 -27.04 7.01
CA ASP A 39 10.32 -26.66 8.42
C ASP A 39 11.39 -27.32 9.33
N GLY A 40 12.23 -28.21 8.79
CA GLY A 40 13.24 -28.97 9.56
C GLY A 40 14.65 -28.37 9.65
N GLN A 41 14.99 -27.32 8.88
CA GLN A 41 16.37 -26.79 8.82
C GLN A 41 16.57 -25.39 9.42
N ALA A 42 15.50 -24.65 9.73
CA ALA A 42 15.61 -23.32 10.35
C ALA A 42 15.80 -23.35 11.88
N ALA A 43 15.50 -24.46 12.56
CA ALA A 43 15.46 -24.52 14.04
C ALA A 43 16.83 -24.79 14.72
N ARG A 44 17.94 -24.89 13.99
CA ARG A 44 19.26 -25.25 14.58
C ARG A 44 20.30 -24.14 14.62
N LYS A 45 19.98 -22.91 14.17
CA LYS A 45 20.96 -21.80 14.10
C LYS A 45 20.66 -20.60 15.02
N ALA A 46 19.86 -20.81 16.07
CA ALA A 46 19.46 -19.75 17.01
C ALA A 46 19.90 -19.99 18.47
N LYS A 47 20.90 -20.85 18.72
CA LYS A 47 21.33 -21.23 20.09
C LYS A 47 22.80 -20.88 20.45
N GLU A 48 23.43 -19.91 19.78
CA GLU A 48 24.83 -19.52 20.06
C GLU A 48 25.07 -17.99 20.04
N ALA A 49 24.16 -17.18 20.58
CA ALA A 49 24.38 -15.73 20.66
C ALA A 49 23.80 -15.06 21.92
N SER A 50 23.76 -15.75 23.06
CA SER A 50 23.27 -15.16 24.31
C SER A 50 24.07 -15.60 25.54
N GLU A 51 25.38 -15.37 25.55
CA GLU A 51 26.15 -15.38 26.79
C GLU A 51 27.17 -14.22 26.79
N GLY A 52 27.04 -13.34 27.79
CA GLY A 52 28.05 -12.34 28.14
C GLY A 52 27.56 -10.90 28.07
N LYS A 53 27.04 -10.36 29.18
CA LYS A 53 27.84 -9.56 30.14
C LYS A 53 26.90 -8.73 31.04
N GLU A 54 26.65 -9.25 32.23
CA GLU A 54 26.24 -8.46 33.39
C GLU A 54 27.42 -7.58 33.85
N GLY A 55 27.12 -6.41 34.46
CA GLY A 55 28.11 -5.74 35.30
C GLY A 55 27.93 -4.25 35.54
N ALA A 56 27.15 -3.95 36.59
CA ALA A 56 27.46 -2.97 37.65
C ALA A 56 26.95 -1.51 37.54
N ALA A 57 25.97 -1.26 38.43
CA ALA A 57 25.91 -0.20 39.44
C ALA A 57 25.51 1.23 39.00
N SER A 58 24.85 2.06 39.81
CA SER A 58 24.03 1.97 41.04
C SER A 58 23.84 3.43 41.48
N ARG A 59 22.67 3.76 42.06
CA ARG A 59 22.38 4.92 42.94
C ARG A 59 22.32 6.31 42.30
N ASP A 60 21.53 7.27 42.75
CA ASP A 60 20.29 7.42 43.54
C ASP A 60 20.07 8.95 43.63
N ILE A 61 18.93 9.38 44.18
CA ILE A 61 18.61 10.70 44.78
C ILE A 61 18.07 11.79 43.84
N GLY A 62 16.87 12.28 44.16
CA GLY A 62 16.43 13.64 43.82
C GLY A 62 14.93 13.81 43.66
N ALA A 63 14.20 13.79 44.78
CA ALA A 63 12.81 14.21 44.85
C ALA A 63 12.76 15.64 45.41
N ASP A 64 12.12 16.56 44.68
CA ASP A 64 11.66 17.82 45.25
C ASP A 64 10.42 18.35 44.52
N LYS A 65 9.71 19.17 45.26
CA LYS A 65 8.26 19.30 45.36
C LYS A 65 7.94 20.79 45.17
N ALA A 66 6.76 21.07 44.62
CA ALA A 66 5.99 22.32 44.83
C ALA A 66 6.58 23.58 44.12
N LYS A 67 5.84 24.62 43.73
CA LYS A 67 4.45 25.04 43.95
C LYS A 67 4.17 26.33 43.13
N ASP A 68 2.88 26.70 43.10
CA ASP A 68 2.30 28.03 42.81
C ASP A 68 2.27 28.45 41.31
N GLY A 69 1.17 28.84 40.68
CA GLY A 69 -0.10 29.39 41.14
C GLY A 69 -0.29 30.78 40.53
N ALA A 70 -1.28 30.98 39.65
CA ALA A 70 -2.01 32.25 39.48
C ALA A 70 -3.07 32.13 38.38
N ALA A 71 -4.25 32.65 38.70
CA ALA A 71 -5.44 32.74 37.88
C ALA A 71 -5.44 33.99 36.99
N ASP A 72 -6.25 34.00 35.93
CA ASP A 72 -6.95 35.21 35.51
C ASP A 72 -8.39 34.90 35.06
N LYS A 73 -9.27 35.83 35.40
CA LYS A 73 -10.73 35.87 35.20
C LYS A 73 -11.05 36.77 34.01
N GLY A 74 -12.17 36.53 33.33
CA GLY A 74 -12.76 37.48 32.37
C GLY A 74 -13.51 36.75 31.26
N LYS A 75 -14.75 36.25 31.44
CA LYS A 75 -16.04 36.94 31.60
C LYS A 75 -16.57 37.48 30.24
N ASP A 76 -17.79 37.01 29.93
CA ASP A 76 -18.87 37.56 29.07
C ASP A 76 -18.53 38.33 27.77
N ASP A 77 -19.10 37.98 26.61
CA ASP A 77 -20.38 38.61 26.21
C ASP A 77 -21.24 37.80 25.22
N ALA A 78 -22.52 37.77 25.61
CA ALA A 78 -23.78 37.85 24.89
C ALA A 78 -23.88 37.54 23.38
N ALA A 79 -24.89 36.70 23.13
CA ALA A 79 -25.62 36.51 21.89
C ALA A 79 -26.17 37.82 21.29
N ALA A 80 -26.12 37.91 19.95
CA ALA A 80 -27.04 38.72 19.18
C ALA A 80 -27.67 37.86 18.07
N ARG A 81 -28.99 37.68 18.17
CA ARG A 81 -29.87 37.18 17.10
C ARG A 81 -30.08 38.33 16.11
N GLY A 82 -29.64 38.16 14.87
CA GLY A 82 -30.07 38.94 13.71
C GLY A 82 -30.75 38.01 12.72
N LYS A 83 -32.05 38.23 12.49
CA LYS A 83 -32.76 37.73 11.31
C LYS A 83 -32.25 38.52 10.13
N ASP A 84 -31.81 37.85 9.08
CA ASP A 84 -32.03 38.20 7.67
C ASP A 84 -31.55 37.03 6.81
N GLY A 85 -32.45 36.55 5.95
CA GLY A 85 -32.21 35.43 5.06
C GLY A 85 -31.24 35.80 3.95
N ALA A 86 -29.96 35.53 4.19
CA ALA A 86 -29.00 35.27 3.13
C ALA A 86 -28.68 33.78 3.17
N VAL A 87 -28.96 33.06 2.08
CA VAL A 87 -28.45 31.71 1.89
C VAL A 87 -26.92 31.84 1.79
N ALA A 88 -26.26 31.71 2.94
CA ALA A 88 -24.82 31.61 2.99
C ALA A 88 -24.43 30.37 2.18
N LYS A 89 -23.75 30.61 1.06
CA LYS A 89 -22.95 29.58 0.39
C LYS A 89 -22.03 29.03 1.47
N GLY A 90 -22.31 27.81 1.93
CA GLY A 90 -21.52 27.16 2.96
C GLY A 90 -20.05 27.29 2.60
N LYS A 91 -19.23 27.73 3.55
CA LYS A 91 -17.79 27.51 3.47
C LYS A 91 -17.65 26.00 3.47
N ASP A 92 -17.58 25.41 2.27
CA ASP A 92 -17.32 23.99 2.10
C ASP A 92 -16.19 23.67 3.08
N ALA A 93 -16.42 22.73 4.00
CA ALA A 93 -15.39 22.32 4.93
C ALA A 93 -14.21 21.84 4.07
N GLN A 94 -13.19 22.67 3.95
CA GLN A 94 -12.10 22.45 3.03
C GLN A 94 -11.25 21.34 3.65
N GLY A 95 -11.14 20.20 2.96
CA GLY A 95 -10.35 19.06 3.42
C GLY A 95 -8.87 19.42 3.53
N ASP A 96 -8.11 18.59 4.26
CA ASP A 96 -6.67 18.78 4.45
C ASP A 96 -5.91 18.50 3.14
N ASP A 97 -4.80 19.19 2.90
CA ASP A 97 -3.89 18.88 1.79
C ASP A 97 -2.70 18.05 2.27
N HIS A 98 -2.56 16.85 1.71
CA HIS A 98 -1.47 15.93 2.00
C HIS A 98 -0.41 16.04 0.91
N VAL A 99 0.79 16.50 1.26
CA VAL A 99 1.89 16.66 0.29
C VAL A 99 2.75 15.39 0.25
N ILE A 100 2.88 14.81 -0.95
CA ILE A 100 3.82 13.72 -1.24
C ILE A 100 4.94 14.25 -2.15
N ILE A 101 6.16 14.22 -1.64
CA ILE A 101 7.36 14.60 -2.37
C ILE A 101 7.78 13.46 -3.31
N VAL A 102 7.89 13.76 -4.61
CA VAL A 102 8.22 12.78 -5.65
C VAL A 102 9.69 12.94 -6.08
N GLY A 103 10.52 11.96 -5.75
CA GLY A 103 11.86 11.83 -6.30
C GLY A 103 12.96 12.65 -5.62
N LYS A 104 12.68 13.30 -4.48
CA LYS A 104 13.70 14.00 -3.69
C LYS A 104 14.61 12.98 -3.03
N GLY A 105 15.92 13.09 -3.30
CA GLY A 105 16.92 12.19 -2.71
C GLY A 105 16.97 10.77 -3.29
N GLY A 106 16.18 10.44 -4.32
CA GLY A 106 16.21 9.10 -4.92
C GLY A 106 14.96 8.73 -5.72
N LYS A 107 14.77 7.44 -5.96
CA LYS A 107 13.58 6.86 -6.58
C LYS A 107 12.53 6.57 -5.49
N VAL A 108 11.97 7.62 -4.91
CA VAL A 108 11.14 7.51 -3.68
C VAL A 108 9.97 8.48 -3.68
N PHE A 109 8.88 8.08 -3.03
CA PHE A 109 7.77 8.95 -2.62
C PHE A 109 7.91 9.22 -1.12
N THR A 110 7.83 10.49 -0.69
CA THR A 110 8.00 10.88 0.73
C THR A 110 6.87 11.79 1.20
N PRO A 111 6.05 11.38 2.19
CA PRO A 111 6.01 10.03 2.76
C PRO A 111 5.54 9.00 1.71
N PRO A 112 5.90 7.71 1.86
CA PRO A 112 5.45 6.68 0.93
C PRO A 112 3.99 6.27 1.17
N THR A 113 3.44 6.59 2.34
CA THR A 113 2.04 6.34 2.66
C THR A 113 1.44 7.49 3.46
N ILE A 114 0.15 7.74 3.24
CA ILE A 114 -0.66 8.72 3.97
C ILE A 114 -2.03 8.10 4.30
N ASP A 115 -2.70 8.67 5.31
CA ASP A 115 -4.10 8.42 5.60
C ASP A 115 -4.87 9.72 5.33
N ALA A 116 -5.89 9.66 4.47
CA ALA A 116 -6.64 10.82 3.98
C ALA A 116 -8.15 10.54 3.96
N LYS A 117 -8.96 11.57 4.23
CA LYS A 117 -10.41 11.51 4.33
C LYS A 117 -11.06 11.93 3.01
N VAL A 118 -12.33 11.55 2.80
CA VAL A 118 -13.12 12.10 1.69
C VAL A 118 -13.16 13.62 1.84
N GLY A 119 -12.83 14.33 0.77
CA GLY A 119 -12.75 15.79 0.74
C GLY A 119 -11.33 16.35 0.83
N ASP A 120 -10.36 15.58 1.35
CA ASP A 120 -8.94 15.94 1.37
C ASP A 120 -8.38 15.99 -0.05
N THR A 121 -7.25 16.69 -0.21
CA THR A 121 -6.43 16.65 -1.43
C THR A 121 -5.10 15.97 -1.18
N VAL A 122 -4.54 15.39 -2.24
CA VAL A 122 -3.17 14.85 -2.24
C VAL A 122 -2.40 15.56 -3.33
N THR A 123 -1.38 16.31 -2.92
CA THR A 123 -0.53 17.10 -3.80
C THR A 123 0.83 16.42 -3.95
N PHE A 124 1.14 16.01 -5.17
CA PHE A 124 2.42 15.42 -5.51
C PHE A 124 3.37 16.51 -6.02
N GLU A 125 4.42 16.82 -5.24
CA GLU A 125 5.44 17.81 -5.60
C GLU A 125 6.65 17.14 -6.23
N PHE A 126 6.94 17.47 -7.50
CA PHE A 126 7.97 16.79 -8.27
C PHE A 126 9.33 17.45 -8.10
N HIS A 127 10.33 16.64 -7.73
CA HIS A 127 11.73 17.03 -7.64
C HIS A 127 12.54 16.61 -8.88
N PRO A 128 13.81 17.08 -9.01
CA PRO A 128 14.63 16.85 -10.20
C PRO A 128 14.65 15.42 -10.75
N LYS A 129 14.93 15.31 -12.05
CA LYS A 129 14.77 14.14 -12.92
C LYS A 129 13.33 14.02 -13.44
N ALA A 130 12.96 12.87 -14.00
CA ALA A 130 11.66 12.62 -14.57
C ALA A 130 10.96 11.50 -13.79
N HIS A 131 9.76 11.80 -13.27
CA HIS A 131 8.95 10.87 -12.50
C HIS A 131 7.50 10.92 -12.94
N THR A 132 6.72 9.93 -12.52
CA THR A 132 5.25 9.92 -12.65
C THR A 132 4.63 9.58 -11.30
N VAL A 133 3.33 9.82 -11.20
CA VAL A 133 2.45 9.23 -10.21
C VAL A 133 1.36 8.52 -10.99
N THR A 134 1.37 7.19 -10.95
CA THR A 134 0.52 6.35 -11.78
C THR A 134 -0.18 5.34 -10.89
N GLN A 135 -1.52 5.32 -10.92
CA GLN A 135 -2.29 4.36 -10.13
C GLN A 135 -2.05 2.94 -10.65
N SER A 136 -1.96 1.97 -9.76
CA SER A 136 -1.88 0.55 -10.08
C SER A 136 -2.86 -0.26 -9.23
N PHE A 137 -2.98 -1.55 -9.54
CA PHE A 137 -3.65 -2.49 -8.66
C PHE A 137 -2.63 -3.05 -7.67
N PHE A 138 -3.11 -3.46 -6.49
CA PHE A 138 -2.26 -4.06 -5.47
C PHE A 138 -1.48 -5.28 -6.03
N GLU A 139 -2.18 -6.12 -6.78
CA GLU A 139 -1.65 -7.37 -7.32
C GLU A 139 -0.73 -7.17 -8.55
N ASP A 140 -0.70 -5.95 -9.10
CA ASP A 140 0.04 -5.61 -10.31
C ASP A 140 0.67 -4.21 -10.17
N PRO A 141 1.65 -4.06 -9.27
CA PRO A 141 2.14 -2.78 -8.76
C PRO A 141 2.77 -1.88 -9.83
N CYS A 142 3.35 -2.47 -10.87
CA CYS A 142 4.13 -1.76 -11.88
C CYS A 142 3.40 -1.57 -13.21
N ARG A 143 2.06 -1.72 -13.21
CA ARG A 143 1.23 -1.47 -14.38
C ARG A 143 0.10 -0.50 -14.04
N LEU A 144 -0.18 0.40 -14.99
CA LEU A 144 -1.31 1.32 -14.90
C LEU A 144 -2.60 0.52 -14.67
N ALA A 145 -3.32 0.88 -13.61
CA ALA A 145 -4.63 0.33 -13.32
C ALA A 145 -5.57 0.64 -14.49
N SER A 146 -5.87 -0.38 -15.29
CA SER A 146 -6.79 -0.32 -16.41
C SER A 146 -7.58 -1.62 -16.41
N LYS A 147 -8.86 -1.56 -16.05
CA LYS A 147 -9.81 -2.68 -16.14
C LYS A 147 -11.12 -2.19 -16.74
N GLY A 148 -11.51 -2.73 -17.89
CA GLY A 148 -12.69 -2.27 -18.62
C GLY A 148 -12.58 -0.78 -18.98
N GLU A 149 -13.65 -0.03 -18.73
CA GLU A 149 -13.71 1.41 -18.97
C GLU A 149 -13.06 2.25 -17.86
N ALA A 150 -12.83 1.66 -16.68
CA ALA A 150 -12.20 2.35 -15.56
C ALA A 150 -10.67 2.38 -15.75
N LYS A 151 -10.15 3.59 -15.97
CA LYS A 151 -8.72 3.88 -15.99
C LYS A 151 -8.35 4.59 -14.69
N GLY A 152 -7.33 4.07 -14.01
CA GLY A 152 -6.70 4.77 -12.90
C GLY A 152 -5.99 6.03 -13.37
N PHE A 153 -5.61 6.88 -12.44
CA PHE A 153 -4.95 8.14 -12.77
C PHE A 153 -3.51 7.95 -13.24
N ASN A 154 -3.03 8.91 -14.03
CA ASN A 154 -1.63 9.05 -14.39
C ASN A 154 -1.30 10.55 -14.52
N SER A 155 -0.33 11.03 -13.76
CA SER A 155 0.14 12.42 -13.83
C SER A 155 0.79 12.77 -15.19
N GLY A 156 1.20 11.76 -15.95
CA GLY A 156 2.16 11.91 -17.03
C GLY A 156 3.59 12.07 -16.52
N VAL A 157 4.56 11.98 -17.44
CA VAL A 157 5.98 12.21 -17.12
C VAL A 157 6.18 13.68 -16.81
N THR A 158 6.74 13.96 -15.62
CA THR A 158 7.05 15.32 -15.16
C THR A 158 8.56 15.47 -15.02
N PRO A 159 9.25 16.04 -16.02
CA PRO A 159 10.68 16.34 -15.93
C PRO A 159 10.93 17.64 -15.14
N VAL A 160 11.85 17.58 -14.19
CA VAL A 160 12.28 18.73 -13.38
C VAL A 160 13.78 18.91 -13.51
N LYS A 161 14.22 20.13 -13.80
CA LYS A 161 15.64 20.47 -13.95
C LYS A 161 16.34 20.42 -12.58
N PRO A 162 17.61 20.01 -12.54
CA PRO A 162 18.46 20.23 -11.37
C PRO A 162 18.40 21.70 -10.90
N GLN A 163 18.50 21.91 -9.59
CA GLN A 163 18.49 23.24 -8.93
C GLN A 163 17.23 24.10 -9.19
N THR A 164 16.11 23.52 -9.64
CA THR A 164 14.81 24.20 -9.66
C THR A 164 14.46 24.67 -8.24
N LYS A 165 14.04 25.94 -8.09
CA LYS A 165 13.66 26.49 -6.78
C LYS A 165 12.39 25.83 -6.28
N SER A 166 12.24 25.73 -4.95
CA SER A 166 11.07 25.09 -4.32
C SER A 166 9.73 25.73 -4.72
N SER A 167 9.73 27.05 -4.99
CA SER A 167 8.54 27.78 -5.47
C SER A 167 8.09 27.35 -6.86
N ASP A 168 9.02 26.82 -7.66
CA ASP A 168 8.84 26.56 -9.10
C ASP A 168 8.69 25.05 -9.38
N LEU A 169 8.69 24.21 -8.34
CA LEU A 169 8.51 22.77 -8.49
C LEU A 169 7.09 22.45 -8.99
N PRO A 170 6.96 21.63 -10.05
CA PRO A 170 5.65 21.21 -10.54
C PRO A 170 4.88 20.44 -9.48
N ARG A 171 3.56 20.64 -9.46
CA ARG A 171 2.63 19.92 -8.58
C ARG A 171 1.51 19.29 -9.39
N TRP A 172 1.12 18.08 -9.01
CA TRP A 172 -0.09 17.41 -9.50
C TRP A 172 -0.97 17.06 -8.31
N THR A 173 -2.21 17.54 -8.31
CA THR A 173 -3.11 17.40 -7.15
C THR A 173 -4.34 16.59 -7.55
N MET A 174 -4.74 15.69 -6.67
CA MET A 174 -6.00 14.94 -6.78
C MET A 174 -6.85 15.12 -5.52
N LYS A 175 -8.17 15.01 -5.67
CA LYS A 175 -9.11 15.00 -4.54
C LYS A 175 -9.41 13.57 -4.13
N ILE A 176 -9.51 13.33 -2.82
CA ILE A 176 -9.98 12.06 -2.29
C ILE A 176 -11.50 12.04 -2.30
N GLU A 177 -12.06 11.22 -3.20
CA GLU A 177 -13.51 11.04 -3.34
C GLU A 177 -14.02 9.82 -2.57
N VAL A 178 -13.14 8.85 -2.32
CA VAL A 178 -13.43 7.61 -1.61
C VAL A 178 -12.26 7.23 -0.70
N VAL A 179 -12.54 6.57 0.41
CA VAL A 179 -11.53 6.13 1.41
C VAL A 179 -11.02 4.71 1.17
N THR A 180 -11.22 4.15 -0.02
CA THR A 180 -10.65 2.85 -0.39
C THR A 180 -9.13 2.96 -0.60
N PRO A 181 -8.35 1.90 -0.34
CA PRO A 181 -6.91 1.92 -0.58
C PRO A 181 -6.58 2.26 -2.04
N ILE A 182 -5.65 3.20 -2.23
CA ILE A 182 -5.10 3.56 -3.53
C ILE A 182 -3.62 3.22 -3.53
N TYR A 183 -3.20 2.43 -4.51
CA TYR A 183 -1.80 2.09 -4.73
C TYR A 183 -1.30 2.77 -5.99
N PHE A 184 -0.07 3.27 -5.95
CA PHE A 184 0.52 4.00 -7.07
C PHE A 184 2.03 3.76 -7.17
N TYR A 185 2.56 3.99 -8.35
CA TYR A 185 3.97 3.77 -8.68
C TYR A 185 4.52 4.86 -9.58
N CYS A 186 5.84 4.91 -9.67
CA CYS A 186 6.53 5.70 -10.70
C CYS A 186 6.82 4.82 -11.92
N ALA A 187 6.30 5.21 -13.07
CA ALA A 187 6.38 4.50 -14.34
C ALA A 187 7.69 4.76 -15.11
N ALA A 188 8.62 5.55 -14.55
CA ALA A 188 9.94 5.70 -15.13
C ALA A 188 10.67 4.34 -15.15
N PRO A 189 11.46 4.04 -16.20
CA PRO A 189 12.09 2.72 -16.37
C PRO A 189 12.87 2.25 -15.13
N GLY A 190 12.49 1.08 -14.62
CA GLY A 190 13.10 0.47 -13.45
C GLY A 190 12.84 1.18 -12.11
N HIS A 191 12.02 2.23 -12.05
CA HIS A 191 11.70 2.91 -10.78
C HIS A 191 10.78 2.05 -9.90
N CYS A 192 9.67 1.57 -10.45
CA CYS A 192 8.75 0.69 -9.72
C CYS A 192 9.43 -0.58 -9.19
N ALA A 193 10.15 -1.28 -10.06
CA ALA A 193 10.90 -2.49 -9.69
C ALA A 193 12.03 -2.23 -8.68
N SER A 194 12.44 -0.98 -8.48
CA SER A 194 13.35 -0.58 -7.40
C SER A 194 12.65 -0.18 -6.10
N GLY A 195 11.34 -0.40 -6.00
CA GLY A 195 10.53 -0.06 -4.82
C GLY A 195 9.96 1.36 -4.81
N MET A 196 9.99 2.09 -5.94
CA MET A 196 9.38 3.42 -6.05
C MET A 196 7.86 3.31 -6.22
N VAL A 197 7.22 3.00 -5.09
CA VAL A 197 5.77 2.84 -4.94
C VAL A 197 5.28 3.59 -3.72
N GLY A 198 3.99 3.90 -3.69
CA GLY A 198 3.32 4.52 -2.55
C GLY A 198 1.88 4.07 -2.42
N ALA A 199 1.25 4.39 -1.28
CA ALA A 199 -0.15 4.06 -1.04
C ALA A 199 -0.88 5.08 -0.17
N ILE A 200 -2.12 5.40 -0.55
CA ILE A 200 -3.05 6.21 0.23
C ILE A 200 -4.06 5.27 0.88
N ASN A 201 -4.32 5.42 2.18
CA ASN A 201 -5.30 4.62 2.92
C ASN A 201 -5.08 3.09 2.84
N ALA A 202 -3.82 2.64 2.69
CA ALA A 202 -3.51 1.21 2.76
C ALA A 202 -3.77 0.66 4.17
N PRO A 203 -4.31 -0.56 4.29
CA PRO A 203 -4.40 -1.25 5.58
C PRO A 203 -3.05 -1.29 6.29
N LYS A 204 -3.06 -1.12 7.63
CA LYS A 204 -1.84 -1.23 8.44
C LYS A 204 -1.45 -2.68 8.74
N THR A 205 -2.39 -3.61 8.60
CA THR A 205 -2.20 -5.06 8.81
C THR A 205 -2.90 -5.86 7.71
N GLY A 206 -2.59 -7.16 7.62
CA GLY A 206 -3.17 -8.09 6.66
C GLY A 206 -2.43 -8.14 5.32
N GLU A 207 -3.10 -8.69 4.30
CA GLU A 207 -2.46 -9.04 3.02
C GLU A 207 -2.19 -7.85 2.10
N LYS A 208 -2.91 -6.73 2.29
CA LYS A 208 -2.87 -5.57 1.38
C LYS A 208 -2.13 -4.36 1.95
N THR A 209 -1.18 -4.58 2.84
CA THR A 209 -0.39 -3.48 3.43
C THR A 209 0.54 -2.82 2.40
N PHE A 210 0.99 -1.59 2.69
CA PHE A 210 2.03 -0.94 1.87
C PHE A 210 3.32 -1.77 1.79
N ALA A 211 3.74 -2.40 2.90
CA ALA A 211 4.93 -3.24 2.91
C ALA A 211 4.82 -4.39 1.90
N LYS A 212 3.67 -5.09 1.87
CA LYS A 212 3.41 -6.14 0.88
C LYS A 212 3.35 -5.61 -0.55
N PHE A 213 2.78 -4.42 -0.75
CA PHE A 213 2.80 -3.77 -2.06
C PHE A 213 4.22 -3.48 -2.57
N GLN A 214 5.11 -3.00 -1.68
CA GLN A 214 6.50 -2.72 -2.01
C GLN A 214 7.32 -4.00 -2.30
N GLU A 215 7.05 -5.08 -1.59
CA GLU A 215 7.61 -6.41 -1.87
C GLU A 215 7.22 -6.89 -3.29
N LEU A 216 5.93 -6.82 -3.63
CA LEU A 216 5.43 -7.19 -4.96
C LEU A 216 6.04 -6.32 -6.08
N ALA A 217 6.19 -5.02 -5.83
CA ALA A 217 6.79 -4.10 -6.80
C ALA A 217 8.23 -4.49 -7.12
N SER A 218 9.00 -4.78 -6.07
CA SER A 218 10.41 -5.17 -6.21
C SER A 218 10.56 -6.53 -6.90
N ALA A 219 9.61 -7.44 -6.71
CA ALA A 219 9.58 -8.73 -7.41
C ALA A 219 9.21 -8.61 -8.90
N SER A 220 8.49 -7.55 -9.31
CA SER A 220 8.06 -7.35 -10.70
C SER A 220 9.22 -7.13 -11.67
N GLY A 221 10.39 -6.71 -11.19
CA GLY A 221 11.63 -6.62 -11.99
C GLY A 221 12.29 -7.96 -12.32
N ASN A 222 11.89 -9.05 -11.64
CA ASN A 222 12.50 -10.37 -11.76
C ASN A 222 11.67 -11.35 -12.63
N GLY A 223 10.50 -10.91 -13.12
CA GLY A 223 9.47 -11.78 -13.73
C GLY A 223 9.16 -11.51 -15.21
N SER A 224 10.03 -10.85 -15.98
CA SER A 224 9.78 -10.60 -17.41
C SER A 224 11.01 -10.87 -18.27
N LYS A 225 11.06 -12.10 -18.80
CA LYS A 225 11.52 -12.41 -20.15
C LYS A 225 10.36 -13.08 -20.88
#